data_AF-A0A4R6GY08-F1
#
_entry.id   AF-A0A4R6GY08-F1
#
_cell.length_a   1.000
_cell.length_b   1.000
_cell.length_c   1.000
_cell.angle_alpha   90.00
_cell.angle_beta   90.00
_cell.angle_gamma   90.00
#
_symmetry.space_group_name_H-M   'P 1'
#
loop_
_entity.id
_entity.type
_entity.pdbx_description
1 polymer ?
#
loop_
_entity_poly.entity_id
_entity_poly.type
_entity_poly.pdbx_seq_one_letter_code
_entity_poly.pdbx_strand_id
1 'polypeptide(L)'
;MERIIDLHCHPTLKAFGHSFKKKPTGKNTADTNQKSSIWHHDPPQGADLLFEKLSGIAKFRQADFTSQLYGEVSVIVLSLYPLEKGFLRNKLGQNILVDTLLNFVNGVSKDFIDYAQATDTYYKDLLAEYDYVKQLHNTEILLDGVRTKYVLINSLDEIDDYEQAGVRTIFVMLSIEGGHVFDCGYLGKTADPKMVLKHVKAVKNWDFPPLFISPAHHFFSELCGHAESINVKIVDWLTNQEYKMNTGFTDLGKDVVRTLLEKDEKGRRIFIDVKHMSPLSRQDYYQLLDEEYPKNEIPVVVSHGAANGLVSFKDKTNTHNPHLKRKLLATDINIFDEEIIRIEESNGLFGIQIDERRICSKSERKESSRLLQSQRKRKRAKSKLVWNQIQYIAELLDAKGLPAWDIQCIGSDFDGGVNVVNHFWTSKEFPDLGNHLEYHAAKFMELKQEELKPFNRLSPELIIDKFMGLNAESFINEAR
;
A
#
# COMPACT_ATOMS: atom_id res chain seq x y z
N MET A 1 6.82 -9.47 -19.72
CA MET A 1 7.09 -8.88 -18.40
C MET A 1 8.57 -8.59 -18.21
N GLU A 2 8.95 -7.31 -18.29
CA GLU A 2 10.33 -6.85 -18.05
C GLU A 2 10.64 -6.70 -16.56
N ARG A 3 9.70 -6.17 -15.75
CA ARG A 3 9.84 -6.00 -14.30
C ARG A 3 8.49 -6.13 -13.59
N ILE A 4 8.47 -6.73 -12.40
CA ILE A 4 7.33 -6.66 -11.48
C ILE A 4 7.61 -5.58 -10.44
N ILE A 5 6.66 -4.67 -10.24
CA ILE A 5 6.74 -3.55 -9.30
C ILE A 5 5.56 -3.62 -8.33
N ASP A 6 5.86 -3.59 -7.03
CA ASP A 6 4.84 -3.44 -5.97
C ASP A 6 4.90 -2.02 -5.41
N LEU A 7 3.86 -1.22 -5.68
CA LEU A 7 3.76 0.19 -5.29
C LEU A 7 3.55 0.37 -3.78
N HIS A 8 3.18 -0.66 -3.03
CA HIS A 8 2.99 -0.50 -1.59
C HIS A 8 3.05 -1.84 -0.85
N CYS A 9 4.05 -1.99 0.02
CA CYS A 9 4.15 -3.13 0.94
C CYS A 9 4.93 -2.77 2.22
N HIS A 10 4.81 -3.63 3.26
CA HIS A 10 5.40 -3.43 4.59
C HIS A 10 6.42 -4.52 4.98
N PRO A 11 7.48 -4.75 4.19
CA PRO A 11 8.47 -5.81 4.44
C PRO A 11 9.20 -5.67 5.78
N THR A 12 9.26 -4.45 6.33
CA THR A 12 9.97 -4.12 7.57
C THR A 12 9.17 -4.39 8.82
N LEU A 13 7.83 -4.29 8.79
CA LEU A 13 7.01 -4.16 9.99
C LEU A 13 7.29 -5.27 11.02
N LYS A 14 7.28 -6.54 10.57
CA LYS A 14 7.57 -7.70 11.43
C LYS A 14 9.05 -7.83 11.76
N ALA A 15 9.95 -7.55 10.81
CA ALA A 15 11.39 -7.72 10.98
C ALA A 15 11.99 -6.66 11.92
N PHE A 16 11.66 -5.40 11.68
CA PHE A 16 11.96 -4.27 12.56
C PHE A 16 11.36 -4.50 13.94
N GLY A 17 10.10 -4.89 14.05
CA GLY A 17 9.47 -5.23 15.32
C GLY A 17 10.20 -6.35 16.08
N HIS A 18 10.78 -7.33 15.39
CA HIS A 18 11.61 -8.37 16.02
C HIS A 18 13.02 -7.92 16.41
N SER A 19 13.53 -6.83 15.85
CA SER A 19 14.85 -6.28 16.19
C SER A 19 14.94 -5.73 17.62
N PHE A 20 13.80 -5.53 18.29
CA PHE A 20 13.75 -5.05 19.68
C PHE A 20 14.00 -6.14 20.72
N LYS A 21 13.98 -7.43 20.32
CA LYS A 21 14.25 -8.57 21.22
C LYS A 21 15.70 -8.65 21.70
N LYS A 22 16.63 -7.95 21.03
CA LYS A 22 18.07 -7.98 21.32
C LYS A 22 18.58 -6.56 21.55
N LYS A 23 19.67 -6.44 22.32
CA LYS A 23 20.39 -5.18 22.53
C LYS A 23 21.70 -5.20 21.72
N PRO A 24 22.06 -4.12 21.01
CA PRO A 24 21.24 -2.91 20.79
C PRO A 24 19.99 -3.20 19.95
N THR A 25 18.89 -2.48 20.21
CA THR A 25 17.62 -2.62 19.48
C THR A 25 17.69 -1.95 18.11
N GLY A 26 16.73 -2.24 17.23
CA GLY A 26 16.68 -1.61 15.90
C GLY A 26 17.74 -2.13 14.94
N LYS A 27 18.34 -3.30 15.22
CA LYS A 27 19.39 -3.89 14.38
C LYS A 27 18.86 -4.91 13.39
N ASN A 28 19.13 -4.65 12.12
CA ASN A 28 18.97 -5.60 11.03
C ASN A 28 20.13 -6.61 11.06
N THR A 29 19.97 -7.75 10.41
CA THR A 29 20.99 -8.80 10.34
C THR A 29 20.93 -9.54 9.02
N ALA A 30 22.10 -9.85 8.47
CA ALA A 30 22.25 -10.66 7.26
C ALA A 30 21.96 -12.15 7.52
N ASP A 31 21.85 -12.58 8.78
CA ASP A 31 21.47 -13.95 9.12
C ASP A 31 19.96 -14.16 8.89
N THR A 32 19.64 -14.80 7.77
CA THR A 32 18.28 -15.05 7.28
C THR A 32 17.47 -15.96 8.22
N ASN A 33 18.11 -16.65 9.17
CA ASN A 33 17.41 -17.46 10.17
C ASN A 33 16.83 -16.62 11.31
N GLN A 34 17.28 -15.37 11.48
CA GLN A 34 16.83 -14.51 12.55
C GLN A 34 15.61 -13.70 12.15
N LYS A 35 14.57 -13.71 12.98
CA LYS A 35 13.36 -12.92 12.75
C LYS A 35 13.60 -11.42 12.65
N SER A 36 14.71 -10.89 13.13
CA SER A 36 15.07 -9.47 12.95
C SER A 36 15.71 -9.18 11.59
N SER A 37 15.92 -10.19 10.73
CA SER A 37 16.38 -10.02 9.37
C SER A 37 15.20 -9.67 8.45
N ILE A 38 15.42 -8.70 7.57
CA ILE A 38 14.49 -8.37 6.48
C ILE A 38 14.37 -9.50 5.45
N TRP A 39 15.38 -10.38 5.40
CA TRP A 39 15.43 -11.58 4.54
C TRP A 39 14.82 -12.82 5.19
N HIS A 40 14.42 -12.76 6.47
CA HIS A 40 13.87 -13.94 7.13
C HIS A 40 12.53 -14.32 6.50
N HIS A 41 12.53 -15.49 5.88
CA HIS A 41 11.38 -16.05 5.19
C HIS A 41 10.49 -16.82 6.17
N ASP A 42 9.22 -16.44 6.21
CA ASP A 42 8.21 -17.06 7.07
C ASP A 42 6.96 -17.34 6.23
N PRO A 43 6.96 -18.39 5.38
CA PRO A 43 5.85 -18.68 4.47
C PRO A 43 4.64 -19.27 5.21
N PRO A 44 3.41 -19.13 4.66
CA PRO A 44 2.22 -19.65 5.29
C PRO A 44 2.23 -21.18 5.43
N GLN A 45 1.96 -21.68 6.64
CA GLN A 45 1.76 -23.12 6.89
C GLN A 45 0.27 -23.45 7.05
N GLY A 46 -0.09 -24.74 6.98
CA GLY A 46 -1.49 -25.18 6.99
C GLY A 46 -2.32 -24.70 8.20
N ALA A 47 -1.72 -24.63 9.39
CA ALA A 47 -2.38 -24.11 10.58
C ALA A 47 -2.54 -22.58 10.54
N ASP A 48 -1.57 -21.87 9.95
CA ASP A 48 -1.62 -20.41 9.80
C ASP A 48 -2.72 -20.00 8.82
N LEU A 49 -2.86 -20.72 7.71
CA LEU A 49 -3.92 -20.52 6.73
C LEU A 49 -5.32 -20.74 7.34
N LEU A 50 -5.45 -21.73 8.24
CA LEU A 50 -6.70 -21.93 8.98
C LEU A 50 -6.97 -20.78 9.96
N PHE A 51 -5.94 -20.32 10.67
CA PHE A 51 -6.05 -19.20 11.59
C PHE A 51 -6.41 -17.89 10.87
N GLU A 52 -5.73 -17.57 9.77
CA GLU A 52 -6.02 -16.40 8.94
C GLU A 52 -7.45 -16.45 8.42
N LYS A 53 -7.90 -17.61 7.91
CA LYS A 53 -9.29 -17.76 7.43
C LYS A 53 -10.33 -17.50 8.51
N LEU A 54 -10.05 -17.85 9.77
CA LEU A 54 -10.97 -17.67 10.90
C LEU A 54 -10.92 -16.26 11.50
N SER A 55 -9.72 -15.68 11.59
CA SER A 55 -9.46 -14.42 12.31
C SER A 55 -9.37 -13.20 11.38
N GLY A 56 -9.09 -13.43 10.10
CA GLY A 56 -8.74 -12.41 9.11
C GLY A 56 -7.33 -11.84 9.28
N ILE A 57 -6.44 -12.54 9.99
CA ILE A 57 -5.13 -12.05 10.42
C ILE A 57 -4.03 -13.02 10.00
N ALA A 58 -3.04 -12.53 9.27
CA ALA A 58 -1.87 -13.30 8.83
C ALA A 58 -0.79 -13.40 9.93
N LYS A 59 -0.35 -14.63 10.23
CA LYS A 59 0.72 -14.93 11.21
C LYS A 59 2.10 -15.15 10.59
N PHE A 60 2.15 -15.16 9.26
CA PHE A 60 3.32 -15.39 8.42
C PHE A 60 3.71 -14.09 7.70
N ARG A 61 4.87 -14.01 7.05
CA ARG A 61 5.29 -12.82 6.30
C ARG A 61 4.78 -12.87 4.87
N GLN A 62 4.32 -11.72 4.39
CA GLN A 62 3.71 -11.62 3.07
C GLN A 62 4.70 -10.99 2.06
N ALA A 63 5.51 -10.03 2.50
CA ALA A 63 6.40 -9.23 1.65
C ALA A 63 7.88 -9.24 2.06
N ASP A 64 8.34 -10.22 2.86
CA ASP A 64 9.77 -10.33 3.17
C ASP A 64 10.66 -10.39 1.92
N PHE A 65 11.92 -9.94 2.01
CA PHE A 65 12.73 -9.81 0.78
C PHE A 65 13.03 -11.15 0.11
N THR A 66 12.96 -12.26 0.84
CA THR A 66 13.06 -13.60 0.25
C THR A 66 11.81 -13.93 -0.58
N SER A 67 10.61 -13.61 -0.10
CA SER A 67 9.36 -13.79 -0.87
C SER A 67 9.32 -12.89 -2.11
N GLN A 68 9.81 -11.65 -2.02
CA GLN A 68 9.94 -10.72 -3.15
C GLN A 68 10.85 -11.29 -4.25
N LEU A 69 12.02 -11.83 -3.88
CA LEU A 69 12.93 -12.48 -4.83
C LEU A 69 12.32 -13.71 -5.52
N TYR A 70 11.63 -14.55 -4.75
CA TYR A 70 10.94 -15.72 -5.32
C TYR A 70 9.77 -15.32 -6.22
N GLY A 71 9.18 -14.15 -5.96
CA GLY A 71 8.12 -13.53 -6.77
C GLY A 71 8.64 -12.75 -7.98
N GLU A 72 9.95 -12.75 -8.21
CA GLU A 72 10.60 -12.00 -9.30
C GLU A 72 10.30 -10.49 -9.25
N VAL A 73 10.04 -9.97 -8.05
CA VAL A 73 9.82 -8.54 -7.81
C VAL A 73 11.14 -7.81 -7.93
N SER A 74 11.17 -6.82 -8.82
CA SER A 74 12.37 -6.05 -9.13
C SER A 74 12.41 -4.75 -8.36
N VAL A 75 11.27 -4.05 -8.26
CA VAL A 75 11.15 -2.78 -7.54
C VAL A 75 10.03 -2.87 -6.52
N ILE A 76 10.26 -2.35 -5.32
CA ILE A 76 9.22 -2.13 -4.33
C ILE A 76 9.23 -0.68 -3.86
N VAL A 77 8.06 -0.16 -3.54
CA VAL A 77 7.94 1.02 -2.68
C VAL A 77 7.59 0.53 -1.28
N LEU A 78 8.60 0.61 -0.40
CA LEU A 78 8.53 0.16 0.99
C LEU A 78 7.90 1.25 1.84
N SER A 79 6.75 0.93 2.45
CA SER A 79 6.01 1.84 3.32
C SER A 79 6.55 1.79 4.75
N LEU A 80 7.17 2.89 5.19
CA LEU A 80 7.56 3.11 6.58
C LEU A 80 6.31 3.43 7.41
N TYR A 81 6.15 2.72 8.53
CA TYR A 81 4.95 2.81 9.36
C TYR A 81 5.27 2.73 10.86
N PRO A 82 5.52 3.89 11.50
CA PRO A 82 5.42 4.02 12.94
C PRO A 82 4.02 3.65 13.43
N LEU A 83 3.95 2.68 14.33
CA LEU A 83 2.69 2.18 14.85
C LEU A 83 1.90 3.27 15.59
N GLU A 84 0.67 3.51 15.16
CA GLU A 84 -0.22 4.51 15.77
C GLU A 84 -0.59 4.13 17.21
N LYS A 85 -0.47 5.09 18.13
CA LYS A 85 -0.78 4.88 19.56
C LYS A 85 -2.26 4.54 19.80
N GLY A 86 -3.13 4.80 18.84
CA GLY A 86 -4.54 4.37 18.90
C GLY A 86 -4.71 2.85 18.98
N PHE A 87 -3.78 2.06 18.42
CA PHE A 87 -3.75 0.60 18.62
C PHE A 87 -3.21 0.17 19.98
N LEU A 88 -2.48 1.07 20.63
CA LEU A 88 -1.78 0.86 21.90
C LEU A 88 -2.51 1.53 23.07
N ARG A 89 -3.76 1.97 22.92
CA ARG A 89 -4.58 2.55 24.00
C ARG A 89 -6.06 2.21 23.78
N ASN A 90 -6.74 1.64 24.78
CA ASN A 90 -8.17 1.30 24.70
C ASN A 90 -9.05 2.22 25.58
N LYS A 91 -10.38 2.07 25.48
CA LYS A 91 -11.38 2.76 26.32
C LYS A 91 -11.40 2.34 27.81
N LEU A 92 -10.71 1.25 28.19
CA LEU A 92 -10.80 0.59 29.51
C LEU A 92 -9.57 0.77 30.42
N GLY A 93 -8.54 1.51 29.98
CA GLY A 93 -7.33 1.78 30.75
C GLY A 93 -6.15 0.84 30.44
N GLN A 94 -5.00 1.17 31.02
CA GLN A 94 -3.64 0.77 30.60
C GLN A 94 -3.30 -0.74 30.60
N ASN A 95 -4.22 -1.68 30.84
CA ASN A 95 -3.87 -3.08 31.12
C ASN A 95 -4.53 -4.16 30.23
N ILE A 96 -5.18 -3.81 29.12
CA ILE A 96 -5.66 -4.81 28.12
C ILE A 96 -5.03 -4.47 26.76
N LEU A 97 -3.70 -4.52 26.73
CA LEU A 97 -2.88 -3.90 25.68
C LEU A 97 -2.25 -4.86 24.66
N VAL A 98 -2.51 -6.15 24.80
CA VAL A 98 -1.83 -7.18 24.01
C VAL A 98 -2.73 -7.65 22.85
N ASP A 99 -4.03 -7.80 23.06
CA ASP A 99 -4.89 -8.47 22.06
C ASP A 99 -5.23 -7.62 20.83
N THR A 100 -5.44 -6.31 20.98
CA THR A 100 -5.73 -5.41 19.83
C THR A 100 -4.57 -5.34 18.86
N LEU A 101 -3.35 -5.19 19.38
CA LEU A 101 -2.16 -5.14 18.56
C LEU A 101 -1.76 -6.52 18.03
N LEU A 102 -1.85 -7.58 18.84
CA LEU A 102 -1.64 -8.95 18.37
C LEU A 102 -2.62 -9.31 17.24
N ASN A 103 -3.78 -8.66 17.17
CA ASN A 103 -4.74 -8.83 16.08
C ASN A 103 -4.42 -7.94 14.86
N PHE A 104 -3.96 -6.70 15.05
CA PHE A 104 -3.65 -5.75 13.96
C PHE A 104 -2.28 -6.01 13.31
N VAL A 105 -1.22 -6.11 14.12
CA VAL A 105 0.16 -6.35 13.66
C VAL A 105 0.68 -7.68 14.19
N ASN A 106 -0.08 -8.74 13.96
CA ASN A 106 0.31 -10.08 14.39
C ASN A 106 1.70 -10.42 13.84
N GLY A 107 2.64 -10.81 14.70
CA GLY A 107 4.02 -11.09 14.32
C GLY A 107 5.05 -10.03 14.71
N VAL A 108 4.68 -8.93 15.37
CA VAL A 108 5.66 -8.05 16.07
C VAL A 108 6.02 -8.57 17.46
N SER A 109 7.21 -8.24 17.96
CA SER A 109 7.65 -8.68 19.29
C SER A 109 7.02 -7.86 20.41
N LYS A 110 6.77 -8.48 21.57
CA LYS A 110 6.34 -7.75 22.79
C LYS A 110 7.30 -6.62 23.15
N ASP A 111 8.61 -6.81 22.99
CA ASP A 111 9.61 -5.78 23.29
C ASP A 111 9.44 -4.52 22.41
N PHE A 112 9.01 -4.69 21.16
CA PHE A 112 8.64 -3.57 20.30
C PHE A 112 7.34 -2.90 20.75
N ILE A 113 6.34 -3.67 21.21
CA ILE A 113 5.11 -3.11 21.79
C ILE A 113 5.44 -2.25 22.99
N ASP A 114 6.25 -2.77 23.92
CA ASP A 114 6.64 -2.06 25.14
C ASP A 114 7.44 -0.78 24.78
N TYR A 115 8.34 -0.86 23.78
CA TYR A 115 9.03 0.31 23.24
C TYR A 115 8.07 1.36 22.65
N ALA A 116 7.16 0.91 21.77
CA ALA A 116 6.19 1.79 21.11
C ALA A 116 5.17 2.39 22.09
N GLN A 117 4.89 1.74 23.22
CA GLN A 117 4.06 2.31 24.29
C GLN A 117 4.82 3.36 25.12
N ALA A 118 6.12 3.16 25.32
CA ALA A 118 6.97 4.02 26.15
C ALA A 118 7.45 5.28 25.43
N THR A 119 7.63 5.23 24.11
CA THR A 119 8.04 6.38 23.29
C THR A 119 6.94 7.44 23.25
N ASP A 120 7.32 8.71 23.30
CA ASP A 120 6.44 9.88 23.28
C ASP A 120 6.44 10.62 21.93
N THR A 121 7.08 10.03 20.92
CA THR A 121 7.30 10.62 19.60
C THR A 121 7.26 9.53 18.54
N TYR A 122 6.43 9.75 17.51
CA TYR A 122 6.40 8.91 16.31
C TYR A 122 7.60 9.21 15.40
N TYR A 123 8.14 10.42 15.45
CA TYR A 123 9.27 10.80 14.60
C TYR A 123 10.54 10.01 14.94
N LYS A 124 10.79 9.70 16.22
CA LYS A 124 11.91 8.79 16.57
C LYS A 124 11.67 7.36 16.08
N ASP A 125 10.44 6.88 16.14
CA ASP A 125 10.08 5.55 15.64
C ASP A 125 10.31 5.48 14.12
N LEU A 126 9.94 6.54 13.39
CA LEU A 126 10.19 6.71 11.96
C LEU A 126 11.69 6.66 11.64
N LEU A 127 12.50 7.45 12.35
CA LEU A 127 13.95 7.47 12.16
C LEU A 127 14.58 6.10 12.44
N ALA A 128 14.11 5.40 13.48
CA ALA A 128 14.62 4.07 13.82
C ALA A 128 14.31 3.03 12.74
N GLU A 129 13.13 3.08 12.12
CA GLU A 129 12.77 2.21 11.00
C GLU A 129 13.58 2.57 9.73
N TYR A 130 13.69 3.86 9.41
CA TYR A 130 14.52 4.32 8.29
C TYR A 130 15.99 3.89 8.44
N ASP A 131 16.56 4.02 9.64
CA ASP A 131 17.90 3.54 9.95
C ASP A 131 18.02 2.01 9.90
N TYR A 132 16.97 1.27 10.27
CA TYR A 132 16.93 -0.18 10.13
C TYR A 132 17.00 -0.63 8.67
N VAL A 133 16.28 0.05 7.78
CA VAL A 133 16.30 -0.24 6.33
C VAL A 133 17.65 0.11 5.70
N LYS A 134 18.33 1.15 6.15
CA LYS A 134 19.66 1.50 5.62
C LYS A 134 20.78 0.53 6.02
N GLN A 135 20.63 -0.24 7.11
CA GLN A 135 21.73 -1.04 7.68
C GLN A 135 22.30 -2.12 6.75
N LEU A 136 21.48 -2.70 5.86
CA LEU A 136 21.92 -3.71 4.88
C LEU A 136 21.79 -3.21 3.43
N HIS A 137 21.66 -1.89 3.25
CA HIS A 137 21.67 -1.27 1.92
C HIS A 137 22.93 -1.72 1.14
N ASN A 138 22.73 -2.22 -0.07
CA ASN A 138 23.76 -2.73 -0.98
C ASN A 138 24.68 -3.79 -0.34
N THR A 139 24.18 -4.56 0.62
CA THR A 139 24.91 -5.66 1.27
C THR A 139 24.54 -6.98 0.61
N GLU A 140 25.51 -7.64 -0.02
CA GLU A 140 25.32 -8.98 -0.59
C GLU A 140 25.18 -10.04 0.51
N ILE A 141 24.19 -10.92 0.35
CA ILE A 141 23.99 -12.14 1.13
C ILE A 141 23.88 -13.34 0.20
N LEU A 142 24.07 -14.54 0.74
CA LEU A 142 23.83 -15.80 0.03
C LEU A 142 22.50 -16.40 0.47
N LEU A 143 21.52 -16.45 -0.44
CA LEU A 143 20.20 -17.01 -0.21
C LEU A 143 20.00 -18.18 -1.17
N ASP A 144 19.86 -19.40 -0.65
CA ASP A 144 19.72 -20.64 -1.42
C ASP A 144 20.78 -20.83 -2.53
N GLY A 145 22.02 -20.41 -2.26
CA GLY A 145 23.12 -20.50 -3.22
C GLY A 145 23.13 -19.38 -4.28
N VAL A 146 22.19 -18.43 -4.22
CA VAL A 146 22.14 -17.25 -5.08
C VAL A 146 22.64 -16.03 -4.31
N ARG A 147 23.58 -15.29 -4.89
CA ARG A 147 23.97 -13.99 -4.34
C ARG A 147 22.84 -13.01 -4.55
N THR A 148 22.46 -12.30 -3.50
CA THR A 148 21.39 -11.32 -3.58
C THR A 148 21.65 -10.14 -2.66
N LYS A 149 21.05 -9.00 -2.99
CA LYS A 149 21.10 -7.77 -2.21
C LYS A 149 19.80 -6.99 -2.42
N TYR A 150 19.62 -5.96 -1.62
CA TYR A 150 18.69 -4.88 -1.94
C TYR A 150 19.43 -3.56 -1.95
N VAL A 151 18.89 -2.60 -2.71
CA VAL A 151 19.47 -1.27 -2.85
C VAL A 151 18.35 -0.24 -2.70
N LEU A 152 18.64 0.81 -1.92
CA LEU A 152 17.76 1.97 -1.83
C LEU A 152 18.11 2.91 -2.99
N ILE A 153 17.11 3.38 -3.71
CA ILE A 153 17.28 4.25 -4.89
C ILE A 153 16.35 5.45 -4.80
N ASN A 154 16.74 6.56 -5.43
CA ASN A 154 15.90 7.76 -5.57
C ASN A 154 15.24 7.85 -6.94
N SER A 155 15.74 7.11 -7.92
CA SER A 155 15.25 7.06 -9.29
C SER A 155 15.53 5.69 -9.91
N LEU A 156 14.67 5.27 -10.85
CA LEU A 156 14.91 4.06 -11.65
C LEU A 156 16.15 4.21 -12.56
N ASP A 157 16.58 5.44 -12.86
CA ASP A 157 17.82 5.72 -13.61
C ASP A 157 19.06 5.16 -12.87
N GLU A 158 18.99 4.91 -11.55
CA GLU A 158 20.07 4.33 -10.75
C GLU A 158 20.16 2.79 -10.87
N ILE A 159 19.20 2.10 -11.51
CA ILE A 159 19.17 0.63 -11.56
C ILE A 159 20.45 0.06 -12.17
N ASP A 160 20.88 0.63 -13.30
CA ASP A 160 22.05 0.18 -14.05
C ASP A 160 23.36 0.33 -13.25
N ASP A 161 23.41 1.26 -12.29
CA ASP A 161 24.59 1.49 -11.44
C ASP A 161 24.81 0.35 -10.42
N TYR A 162 23.75 -0.38 -10.08
CA TYR A 162 23.80 -1.45 -9.07
C TYR A 162 23.58 -2.85 -9.64
N GLU A 163 23.14 -2.95 -10.89
CA GLU A 163 22.93 -4.21 -11.56
C GLU A 163 24.27 -4.95 -11.75
N GLN A 164 24.30 -6.22 -11.35
CA GLN A 164 25.54 -6.98 -11.30
C GLN A 164 25.28 -8.43 -11.71
N ALA A 165 26.07 -8.90 -12.68
CA ALA A 165 25.95 -10.25 -13.21
C ALA A 165 26.04 -11.30 -12.09
N GLY A 166 25.02 -12.16 -12.01
CA GLY A 166 24.92 -13.23 -11.01
C GLY A 166 24.63 -12.75 -9.59
N VAL A 167 24.10 -11.54 -9.41
CA VAL A 167 23.50 -11.05 -8.16
C VAL A 167 22.06 -10.63 -8.43
N ARG A 168 21.09 -11.23 -7.74
CA ARG A 168 19.70 -10.77 -7.80
C ARG A 168 19.51 -9.57 -6.89
N THR A 169 18.94 -8.48 -7.40
CA THR A 169 18.79 -7.23 -6.66
C THR A 169 17.33 -6.83 -6.57
N ILE A 170 16.88 -6.46 -5.36
CA ILE A 170 15.62 -5.73 -5.15
C ILE A 170 15.94 -4.25 -5.04
N PHE A 171 15.30 -3.43 -5.85
CA PHE A 171 15.39 -1.98 -5.78
C PHE A 171 14.26 -1.43 -4.91
N VAL A 172 14.61 -0.55 -3.98
CA VAL A 172 13.71 -0.09 -2.92
C VAL A 172 13.61 1.42 -2.99
N MET A 173 12.41 1.91 -3.29
CA MET A 173 12.01 3.29 -3.01
C MET A 173 11.20 3.30 -1.70
N LEU A 174 11.06 4.46 -1.08
CA LEU A 174 10.36 4.58 0.20
C LEU A 174 9.01 5.30 0.03
N SER A 175 8.05 4.94 0.86
CA SER A 175 6.86 5.74 1.14
C SER A 175 6.66 5.84 2.66
N ILE A 176 5.74 6.69 3.09
CA ILE A 176 5.30 6.77 4.48
C ILE A 176 3.79 6.63 4.53
N GLU A 177 3.29 5.82 5.46
CA GLU A 177 1.86 5.66 5.67
C GLU A 177 1.40 6.27 6.99
N GLY A 178 0.61 7.34 6.88
CA GLY A 178 0.12 8.12 8.00
C GLY A 178 1.01 9.33 8.30
N GLY A 179 0.39 10.51 8.37
CA GLY A 179 1.09 11.76 8.65
C GLY A 179 1.45 11.97 10.13
N HIS A 180 0.95 11.12 11.04
CA HIS A 180 1.23 11.17 12.48
C HIS A 180 2.73 11.07 12.80
N VAL A 181 3.51 10.51 11.87
CA VAL A 181 4.96 10.37 11.98
C VAL A 181 5.71 11.68 12.22
N PHE A 182 5.10 12.84 11.91
CA PHE A 182 5.68 14.15 12.15
C PHE A 182 5.46 14.67 13.58
N ASP A 183 5.09 13.79 14.52
CA ASP A 183 4.73 14.07 15.92
C ASP A 183 3.40 14.84 16.06
N CYS A 184 2.40 14.41 15.29
CA CYS A 184 1.03 14.90 15.38
C CYS A 184 0.03 13.73 15.56
N GLY A 185 -1.21 14.02 15.97
CA GLY A 185 -2.22 12.97 16.21
C GLY A 185 -1.97 12.19 17.50
N TYR A 186 -1.25 12.79 18.46
CA TYR A 186 -0.97 12.15 19.74
C TYR A 186 -2.16 12.37 20.69
N LEU A 187 -2.78 11.27 21.15
CA LEU A 187 -3.93 11.36 22.05
C LEU A 187 -3.58 12.16 23.33
N GLY A 188 -4.23 13.32 23.48
CA GLY A 188 -4.06 14.21 24.63
C GLY A 188 -2.94 15.26 24.50
N LYS A 189 -2.28 15.38 23.34
CA LYS A 189 -1.26 16.41 23.08
C LYS A 189 -1.44 16.97 21.68
N THR A 190 -1.77 18.25 21.59
CA THR A 190 -1.83 19.00 20.33
C THR A 190 -0.44 19.12 19.71
N ALA A 191 -0.35 18.94 18.40
CA ALA A 191 0.88 19.11 17.65
C ALA A 191 1.40 20.56 17.72
N ASP A 192 2.72 20.73 17.71
CA ASP A 192 3.35 22.03 17.46
C ASP A 192 3.57 22.18 15.95
N PRO A 193 2.85 23.08 15.25
CA PRO A 193 2.98 23.29 13.81
C PRO A 193 4.42 23.52 13.34
N LYS A 194 5.23 24.24 14.14
CA LYS A 194 6.62 24.53 13.77
C LYS A 194 7.48 23.28 13.80
N MET A 195 7.24 22.41 14.79
CA MET A 195 7.94 21.12 14.89
C MET A 195 7.51 20.15 13.80
N VAL A 196 6.21 20.08 13.50
CA VAL A 196 5.68 19.26 12.39
C VAL A 196 6.35 19.66 11.07
N LEU A 197 6.32 20.95 10.71
CA LEU A 197 6.95 21.45 9.48
C LEU A 197 8.47 21.28 9.47
N LYS A 198 9.13 21.35 10.64
CA LYS A 198 10.55 21.05 10.76
C LYS A 198 10.83 19.57 10.44
N HIS A 199 10.02 18.64 10.93
CA HIS A 199 10.16 17.22 10.63
C HIS A 199 9.88 16.93 9.15
N VAL A 200 8.84 17.52 8.56
CA VAL A 200 8.56 17.42 7.11
C VAL A 200 9.79 17.84 6.29
N LYS A 201 10.37 19.00 6.59
CA LYS A 201 11.60 19.48 5.92
C LYS A 201 12.80 18.57 6.14
N ALA A 202 12.93 17.95 7.32
CA ALA A 202 13.99 16.99 7.57
C ALA A 202 13.84 15.72 6.72
N VAL A 203 12.63 15.18 6.59
CA VAL A 203 12.34 14.01 5.74
C VAL A 203 12.62 14.29 4.27
N LYS A 204 12.27 15.48 3.77
CA LYS A 204 12.62 15.90 2.40
C LYS A 204 14.13 15.90 2.10
N ASN A 205 14.96 16.06 3.14
CA ASN A 205 16.41 16.12 3.03
C ASN A 205 17.11 14.81 3.41
N TRP A 206 16.36 13.70 3.51
CA TRP A 206 16.97 12.39 3.69
C TRP A 206 17.82 11.98 2.48
N ASP A 207 18.74 11.01 2.68
CA ASP A 207 19.49 10.41 1.57
C ASP A 207 18.55 9.72 0.55
N PHE A 208 17.49 9.09 1.07
CA PHE A 208 16.41 8.46 0.33
C PHE A 208 15.06 9.01 0.83
N PRO A 209 14.62 10.20 0.40
CA PRO A 209 13.29 10.70 0.73
C PRO A 209 12.21 9.78 0.15
N PRO A 210 11.03 9.70 0.79
CA PRO A 210 9.93 8.91 0.25
C PRO A 210 9.38 9.53 -1.04
N LEU A 211 8.93 8.68 -1.97
CA LEU A 211 8.27 9.06 -3.21
C LEU A 211 6.90 9.72 -2.93
N PHE A 212 6.16 9.17 -1.96
CA PHE A 212 4.88 9.71 -1.52
C PHE A 212 4.61 9.41 -0.03
N ILE A 213 3.65 10.13 0.54
CA ILE A 213 3.15 9.93 1.90
C ILE A 213 1.63 10.02 1.95
N SER A 214 1.00 9.16 2.73
CA SER A 214 -0.42 9.34 3.09
C SER A 214 -0.56 10.20 4.35
N PRO A 215 -1.28 11.34 4.32
CA PRO A 215 -1.48 12.20 5.51
C PRO A 215 -2.39 11.58 6.58
N ALA A 216 -3.16 10.55 6.23
CA ALA A 216 -4.15 9.90 7.07
C ALA A 216 -3.88 8.39 7.16
N HIS A 217 -4.36 7.74 8.21
CA HIS A 217 -4.31 6.28 8.32
C HIS A 217 -5.50 5.74 9.13
N HIS A 218 -5.27 5.09 10.28
CA HIS A 218 -6.34 4.54 11.10
C HIS A 218 -6.91 5.52 12.12
N PHE A 219 -6.13 6.51 12.55
CA PHE A 219 -6.54 7.51 13.53
C PHE A 219 -6.28 8.93 13.02
N PHE A 220 -6.95 9.91 13.65
CA PHE A 220 -6.77 11.31 13.28
C PHE A 220 -5.35 11.81 13.59
N SER A 221 -4.64 12.22 12.55
CA SER A 221 -3.25 12.70 12.61
C SER A 221 -3.11 14.19 12.96
N GLU A 222 -4.20 14.92 13.16
CA GLU A 222 -4.26 16.40 13.17
C GLU A 222 -4.00 17.08 11.81
N LEU A 223 -3.71 16.33 10.75
CA LEU A 223 -3.52 16.87 9.41
C LEU A 223 -4.82 16.86 8.60
N CYS A 224 -5.53 15.73 8.60
CA CYS A 224 -6.81 15.59 7.91
C CYS A 224 -7.64 14.44 8.51
N GLY A 225 -8.92 14.40 8.19
CA GLY A 225 -9.79 13.30 8.60
C GLY A 225 -9.54 12.04 7.76
N HIS A 226 -9.66 10.88 8.39
CA HIS A 226 -9.51 9.58 7.74
C HIS A 226 -10.87 8.92 7.46
N ALA A 227 -10.88 7.94 6.57
CA ALA A 227 -11.99 7.02 6.33
C ALA A 227 -11.97 5.87 7.34
N GLU A 228 -13.10 5.17 7.48
CA GLU A 228 -13.20 3.98 8.32
C GLU A 228 -12.34 2.83 7.74
N SER A 229 -11.29 2.47 8.46
CA SER A 229 -10.28 1.50 8.01
C SER A 229 -10.19 0.28 8.93
N ILE A 230 -10.75 0.32 10.14
CA ILE A 230 -10.85 -0.86 11.01
C ILE A 230 -12.29 -1.40 10.92
N ASN A 231 -12.50 -2.55 10.25
CA ASN A 231 -13.83 -3.19 10.13
C ASN A 231 -13.87 -4.62 10.68
N VAL A 232 -12.82 -5.01 11.40
CA VAL A 232 -12.78 -6.28 12.14
C VAL A 232 -13.43 -6.02 13.50
N LYS A 233 -14.63 -6.57 13.70
CA LYS A 233 -15.49 -6.32 14.88
C LYS A 233 -14.77 -6.33 16.23
N ILE A 234 -13.78 -7.22 16.41
CA ILE A 234 -13.05 -7.32 17.68
C ILE A 234 -12.03 -6.19 17.87
N VAL A 235 -11.37 -5.75 16.80
CA VAL A 235 -10.43 -4.63 16.83
C VAL A 235 -11.20 -3.33 16.96
N ASP A 236 -12.28 -3.18 16.17
CA ASP A 236 -13.18 -2.01 16.23
C ASP A 236 -13.78 -1.81 17.63
N TRP A 237 -14.18 -2.88 18.32
CA TRP A 237 -14.64 -2.79 19.71
C TRP A 237 -13.57 -2.29 20.70
N LEU A 238 -12.29 -2.60 20.43
CA LEU A 238 -11.16 -2.30 21.32
C LEU A 238 -10.49 -0.95 21.02
N THR A 239 -10.56 -0.48 19.78
CA THR A 239 -10.01 0.81 19.32
C THR A 239 -11.11 1.88 19.22
N ASN A 240 -10.74 3.16 19.22
CA ASN A 240 -11.68 4.24 18.91
C ASN A 240 -11.15 5.11 17.78
N GLN A 241 -11.54 4.78 16.54
CA GLN A 241 -11.17 5.56 15.35
C GLN A 241 -12.15 6.73 15.09
N GLU A 242 -13.21 6.92 15.87
CA GLU A 242 -14.28 7.87 15.53
C GLU A 242 -13.86 9.34 15.65
N TYR A 243 -12.82 9.63 16.44
CA TYR A 243 -12.39 10.99 16.71
C TYR A 243 -11.95 11.68 15.41
N LYS A 244 -12.70 12.69 14.97
CA LYS A 244 -12.45 13.47 13.73
C LYS A 244 -12.39 12.62 12.44
N MET A 245 -12.88 11.38 12.48
CA MET A 245 -13.15 10.58 11.28
C MET A 245 -14.08 11.35 10.34
N ASN A 246 -13.91 11.17 9.03
CA ASN A 246 -14.71 11.83 7.99
C ASN A 246 -14.67 13.36 7.95
N THR A 247 -13.74 14.00 8.68
CA THR A 247 -13.49 15.44 8.55
C THR A 247 -12.53 15.76 7.40
N GLY A 248 -12.39 17.05 7.06
CA GLY A 248 -11.51 17.54 5.99
C GLY A 248 -10.07 17.80 6.45
N PHE A 249 -9.31 18.52 5.63
CA PHE A 249 -7.98 19.00 5.99
C PHE A 249 -8.03 20.10 7.05
N THR A 250 -7.04 20.09 7.95
CA THR A 250 -6.74 21.23 8.83
C THR A 250 -5.81 22.22 8.13
N ASP A 251 -5.66 23.43 8.66
CA ASP A 251 -4.70 24.41 8.13
C ASP A 251 -3.27 23.87 8.21
N LEU A 252 -2.92 23.22 9.33
CA LEU A 252 -1.63 22.52 9.48
C LEU A 252 -1.44 21.45 8.41
N GLY A 253 -2.48 20.64 8.13
CA GLY A 253 -2.42 19.63 7.08
C GLY A 253 -2.17 20.23 5.69
N LYS A 254 -2.81 21.37 5.37
CA LYS A 254 -2.56 22.10 4.11
C LYS A 254 -1.13 22.62 4.03
N ASP A 255 -0.59 23.16 5.12
CA ASP A 255 0.81 23.62 5.16
C ASP A 255 1.81 22.46 5.01
N VAL A 256 1.51 21.29 5.58
CA VAL A 256 2.28 20.06 5.38
C VAL A 256 2.24 19.62 3.91
N VAL A 257 1.06 19.58 3.30
CA VAL A 257 0.90 19.24 1.87
C VAL A 257 1.72 20.18 0.99
N ARG A 258 1.60 21.51 1.18
CA ARG A 258 2.39 22.48 0.42
C ARG A 258 3.88 22.25 0.59
N THR A 259 4.35 22.05 1.82
CA THR A 259 5.77 21.80 2.10
C THR A 259 6.27 20.52 1.43
N LEU A 260 5.49 19.43 1.46
CA LEU A 260 5.81 18.17 0.78
C LEU A 260 5.87 18.33 -0.75
N LEU A 261 4.94 19.11 -1.29
CA LEU A 261 4.84 19.47 -2.70
C LEU A 261 5.73 20.66 -3.10
N GLU A 262 6.68 21.13 -2.30
CA GLU A 262 7.72 22.06 -2.79
C GLU A 262 8.74 21.28 -3.64
N LYS A 263 9.28 21.84 -4.73
CA LYS A 263 10.40 21.21 -5.46
C LYS A 263 11.67 21.33 -4.63
N ASP A 264 12.45 20.25 -4.54
CA ASP A 264 13.83 20.33 -4.06
C ASP A 264 14.77 20.89 -5.15
N GLU A 265 16.07 20.98 -4.85
CA GLU A 265 17.09 21.49 -5.79
C GLU A 265 17.22 20.62 -7.06
N LYS A 266 16.79 19.36 -7.01
CA LYS A 266 16.75 18.43 -8.14
C LYS A 266 15.39 18.41 -8.84
N GLY A 267 14.46 19.28 -8.43
CA GLY A 267 13.10 19.36 -8.96
C GLY A 267 12.11 18.40 -8.30
N ARG A 268 12.54 17.55 -7.36
CA ARG A 268 11.76 16.44 -6.81
C ARG A 268 10.70 16.91 -5.82
N ARG A 269 9.58 16.18 -5.75
CA ARG A 269 8.50 16.34 -4.77
C ARG A 269 8.32 15.08 -3.93
N ILE A 270 7.63 15.21 -2.80
CA ILE A 270 7.02 14.07 -2.10
C ILE A 270 5.51 14.16 -2.36
N PHE A 271 4.95 13.22 -3.12
CA PHE A 271 3.53 13.26 -3.49
C PHE A 271 2.61 12.87 -2.33
N ILE A 272 1.33 13.22 -2.47
CA ILE A 272 0.30 12.85 -1.51
C ILE A 272 -0.42 11.61 -2.01
N ASP A 273 -0.34 10.54 -1.21
CA ASP A 273 -1.16 9.36 -1.39
C ASP A 273 -2.52 9.57 -0.71
N VAL A 274 -3.60 9.50 -1.48
CA VAL A 274 -4.95 9.80 -0.98
C VAL A 274 -5.61 8.62 -0.28
N LYS A 275 -4.97 7.45 -0.26
CA LYS A 275 -5.46 6.29 0.48
C LYS A 275 -5.58 6.61 1.98
N HIS A 276 -6.60 6.02 2.62
CA HIS A 276 -7.06 6.26 4.00
C HIS A 276 -7.66 7.64 4.30
N MET A 277 -7.42 8.66 3.49
CA MET A 277 -8.08 9.96 3.67
C MET A 277 -9.60 9.81 3.55
N SER A 278 -10.34 10.59 4.32
CA SER A 278 -11.79 10.65 4.18
C SER A 278 -12.20 11.24 2.83
N PRO A 279 -13.43 10.97 2.36
CA PRO A 279 -14.05 11.70 1.26
C PRO A 279 -13.82 13.21 1.26
N LEU A 280 -14.07 13.85 2.41
CA LEU A 280 -13.97 15.30 2.54
C LEU A 280 -12.50 15.75 2.46
N SER A 281 -11.57 14.99 3.05
CA SER A 281 -10.15 15.30 2.95
C SER A 281 -9.63 15.14 1.51
N ARG A 282 -10.09 14.13 0.76
CA ARG A 282 -9.73 13.99 -0.66
C ARG A 282 -10.29 15.15 -1.49
N GLN A 283 -11.53 15.56 -1.25
CA GLN A 283 -12.11 16.75 -1.89
C GLN A 283 -11.32 18.03 -1.59
N ASP A 284 -10.95 18.27 -0.33
CA ASP A 284 -10.15 19.42 0.06
C ASP A 284 -8.77 19.42 -0.62
N TYR A 285 -8.14 18.24 -0.76
CA TYR A 285 -6.88 18.10 -1.48
C TYR A 285 -7.04 18.40 -2.98
N TYR A 286 -8.06 17.85 -3.62
CA TYR A 286 -8.35 18.13 -5.03
C TYR A 286 -8.62 19.61 -5.27
N GLN A 287 -9.37 20.27 -4.38
CA GLN A 287 -9.57 21.71 -4.44
C GLN A 287 -8.25 22.48 -4.31
N LEU A 288 -7.38 22.09 -3.36
CA LEU A 288 -6.06 22.70 -3.22
C LEU A 288 -5.22 22.54 -4.49
N LEU A 289 -5.25 21.37 -5.14
CA LEU A 289 -4.57 21.15 -6.42
C LEU A 289 -5.14 22.04 -7.53
N ASP A 290 -6.47 22.16 -7.62
CA ASP A 290 -7.12 22.97 -8.65
C ASP A 290 -6.79 24.47 -8.48
N GLU A 291 -6.65 24.94 -7.24
CA GLU A 291 -6.38 26.34 -6.91
C GLU A 291 -4.88 26.70 -7.02
N GLU A 292 -3.99 25.82 -6.57
CA GLU A 292 -2.55 26.12 -6.42
C GLU A 292 -1.65 25.46 -7.47
N TYR A 293 -2.11 24.37 -8.10
CA TYR A 293 -1.34 23.56 -9.04
C TYR A 293 -2.13 23.26 -10.34
N PRO A 294 -2.55 24.32 -11.08
CA PRO A 294 -3.44 24.17 -12.23
C PRO A 294 -2.78 23.37 -13.36
N LYS A 295 -3.61 22.84 -14.26
CA LYS A 295 -3.20 21.97 -15.39
C LYS A 295 -2.65 20.61 -14.96
N ASN A 296 -3.11 20.13 -13.80
CA ASN A 296 -2.75 18.82 -13.25
C ASN A 296 -1.22 18.63 -13.12
N GLU A 297 -0.51 19.64 -12.61
CA GLU A 297 0.94 19.57 -12.39
C GLU A 297 1.32 18.48 -11.36
N ILE A 298 0.41 18.19 -10.43
CA ILE A 298 0.63 17.20 -9.37
C ILE A 298 -0.21 15.96 -9.66
N PRO A 299 0.43 14.78 -9.85
CA PRO A 299 -0.29 13.53 -10.02
C PRO A 299 -1.01 13.13 -8.73
N VAL A 300 -2.22 12.57 -8.87
CA VAL A 300 -2.95 11.97 -7.75
C VAL A 300 -2.51 10.51 -7.59
N VAL A 301 -2.02 10.16 -6.41
CA VAL A 301 -1.55 8.80 -6.09
C VAL A 301 -2.56 8.10 -5.20
N VAL A 302 -2.88 6.85 -5.54
CA VAL A 302 -3.52 5.88 -4.66
C VAL A 302 -2.57 4.70 -4.57
N SER A 303 -1.82 4.59 -3.48
CA SER A 303 -0.76 3.57 -3.37
C SER A 303 -1.31 2.14 -3.27
N HIS A 304 -2.43 1.94 -2.56
CA HIS A 304 -3.07 0.64 -2.35
C HIS A 304 -4.59 0.75 -2.16
N GLY A 305 -5.34 1.01 -3.23
CA GLY A 305 -6.79 1.21 -3.23
C GLY A 305 -7.63 0.05 -3.78
N ALA A 306 -8.92 0.32 -3.92
CA ALA A 306 -9.87 -0.43 -4.74
C ALA A 306 -10.97 0.51 -5.22
N ALA A 307 -11.59 0.21 -6.37
CA ALA A 307 -12.75 0.94 -6.86
C ALA A 307 -13.97 0.59 -6.00
N ASN A 308 -14.78 1.60 -5.66
CA ASN A 308 -15.95 1.42 -4.80
C ASN A 308 -17.24 1.11 -5.58
N GLY A 309 -17.24 1.31 -6.90
CA GLY A 309 -18.39 1.03 -7.73
C GLY A 309 -19.39 2.17 -7.89
N LEU A 310 -19.10 3.39 -7.43
CA LEU A 310 -20.04 4.52 -7.36
C LEU A 310 -19.47 5.78 -8.02
N VAL A 311 -20.36 6.62 -8.54
CA VAL A 311 -19.97 7.82 -9.31
C VAL A 311 -19.16 8.81 -8.48
N SER A 312 -19.67 9.24 -7.33
CA SER A 312 -19.01 10.26 -6.51
C SER A 312 -19.45 10.27 -5.06
N PHE A 313 -18.78 11.10 -4.26
CA PHE A 313 -19.16 11.35 -2.87
C PHE A 313 -20.60 11.86 -2.72
N LYS A 314 -21.07 12.64 -3.70
CA LYS A 314 -22.42 13.23 -3.71
C LYS A 314 -23.44 12.28 -4.35
N ASP A 315 -23.02 11.50 -5.34
CA ASP A 315 -23.85 10.50 -6.00
C ASP A 315 -23.37 9.08 -5.65
N LYS A 316 -23.85 8.59 -4.51
CA LYS A 316 -23.62 7.22 -4.02
C LYS A 316 -24.69 6.23 -4.50
N THR A 317 -25.49 6.61 -5.49
CA THR A 317 -26.61 5.78 -5.99
C THR A 317 -26.37 5.22 -7.39
N ASN A 318 -25.65 5.96 -8.22
CA ASN A 318 -25.36 5.58 -9.59
C ASN A 318 -24.02 4.86 -9.74
N THR A 319 -23.87 4.14 -10.86
CA THR A 319 -22.67 3.39 -11.24
C THR A 319 -22.63 3.26 -12.75
N HIS A 320 -21.45 3.30 -13.35
CA HIS A 320 -21.30 3.06 -14.79
C HIS A 320 -21.44 1.57 -15.15
N ASN A 321 -21.17 0.65 -14.21
CA ASN A 321 -21.32 -0.79 -14.42
C ASN A 321 -22.06 -1.48 -13.26
N PRO A 322 -23.41 -1.60 -13.34
CA PRO A 322 -24.22 -2.26 -12.33
C PRO A 322 -23.86 -3.72 -12.05
N HIS A 323 -23.33 -4.45 -13.03
CA HIS A 323 -22.95 -5.85 -12.87
C HIS A 323 -21.69 -6.01 -12.02
N LEU A 324 -20.62 -5.28 -12.35
CA LEU A 324 -19.37 -5.30 -11.60
C LEU A 324 -19.53 -4.63 -10.23
N LYS A 325 -20.29 -3.53 -10.13
CA LYS A 325 -20.56 -2.84 -8.85
C LYS A 325 -21.00 -3.78 -7.73
N ARG A 326 -21.84 -4.77 -8.03
CA ARG A 326 -22.30 -5.78 -7.04
C ARG A 326 -21.18 -6.66 -6.50
N LYS A 327 -20.06 -6.76 -7.21
CA LYS A 327 -18.87 -7.52 -6.84
C LYS A 327 -17.85 -6.69 -6.08
N LEU A 328 -17.91 -5.37 -6.16
CA LEU A 328 -17.00 -4.45 -5.48
C LEU A 328 -17.51 -4.09 -4.08
N LEU A 329 -16.61 -3.60 -3.23
CA LEU A 329 -16.98 -3.08 -1.91
C LEU A 329 -17.22 -1.56 -1.99
N ALA A 330 -18.49 -1.17 -1.85
CA ALA A 330 -18.90 0.23 -1.81
C ALA A 330 -18.71 0.83 -0.39
N THR A 331 -17.49 1.28 -0.09
CA THR A 331 -17.12 1.96 1.16
C THR A 331 -16.26 3.18 0.88
N ASP A 332 -16.30 4.18 1.76
CA ASP A 332 -15.66 5.50 1.54
C ASP A 332 -14.12 5.48 1.55
N ILE A 333 -13.52 4.41 2.08
CA ILE A 333 -12.07 4.15 1.97
C ILE A 333 -11.65 3.70 0.56
N ASN A 334 -12.60 3.19 -0.24
CA ASN A 334 -12.41 2.85 -1.63
C ASN A 334 -12.74 4.08 -2.51
N ILE A 335 -12.21 4.08 -3.72
CA ILE A 335 -12.14 5.26 -4.60
C ILE A 335 -13.35 5.32 -5.54
N PHE A 336 -13.93 6.52 -5.70
CA PHE A 336 -15.10 6.77 -6.56
C PHE A 336 -14.70 6.95 -8.04
N ASP A 337 -15.65 6.81 -8.96
CA ASP A 337 -15.41 6.93 -10.41
C ASP A 337 -14.84 8.32 -10.78
N GLU A 338 -15.37 9.41 -10.22
CA GLU A 338 -14.84 10.78 -10.44
C GLU A 338 -13.37 10.91 -10.01
N GLU A 339 -12.97 10.22 -8.95
CA GLU A 339 -11.59 10.22 -8.47
C GLU A 339 -10.68 9.38 -9.38
N ILE A 340 -11.16 8.23 -9.86
CA ILE A 340 -10.42 7.39 -10.84
C ILE A 340 -10.14 8.18 -12.12
N ILE A 341 -11.13 8.94 -12.61
CA ILE A 341 -10.97 9.82 -13.76
C ILE A 341 -9.92 10.89 -13.48
N ARG A 342 -9.95 11.51 -12.29
CA ARG A 342 -8.95 12.52 -11.89
C ARG A 342 -7.53 11.95 -11.80
N ILE A 343 -7.38 10.70 -11.34
CA ILE A 343 -6.09 10.02 -11.30
C ILE A 343 -5.52 9.93 -12.72
N GLU A 344 -6.31 9.48 -13.70
CA GLU A 344 -5.91 9.45 -15.11
C GLU A 344 -5.60 10.84 -15.67
N GLU A 345 -6.48 11.82 -15.46
CA GLU A 345 -6.29 13.20 -15.98
C GLU A 345 -5.05 13.89 -15.39
N SER A 346 -4.55 13.44 -14.24
CA SER A 346 -3.36 13.96 -13.60
C SER A 346 -2.09 13.15 -13.85
N ASN A 347 -2.13 12.16 -14.75
CA ASN A 347 -1.04 11.19 -14.95
C ASN A 347 -0.62 10.54 -13.62
N GLY A 348 -1.62 10.27 -12.78
CA GLY A 348 -1.47 9.64 -11.48
C GLY A 348 -1.29 8.13 -11.56
N LEU A 349 -1.40 7.48 -10.41
CA LEU A 349 -1.25 6.03 -10.33
C LEU A 349 -2.20 5.44 -9.29
N PHE A 350 -2.75 4.27 -9.61
CA PHE A 350 -3.68 3.50 -8.80
C PHE A 350 -3.14 2.09 -8.56
N GLY A 351 -2.52 1.87 -7.40
CA GLY A 351 -2.19 0.54 -6.90
C GLY A 351 -3.44 -0.17 -6.42
N ILE A 352 -3.71 -1.36 -6.95
CA ILE A 352 -4.81 -2.23 -6.51
C ILE A 352 -4.30 -3.12 -5.37
N GLN A 353 -4.92 -2.99 -4.19
CA GLN A 353 -4.56 -3.79 -3.01
C GLN A 353 -4.97 -5.26 -3.14
N ILE A 354 -4.28 -6.15 -2.43
CA ILE A 354 -4.53 -7.60 -2.49
C ILE A 354 -5.27 -8.07 -1.22
N ASP A 355 -6.20 -7.27 -0.70
CA ASP A 355 -7.09 -7.63 0.43
C ASP A 355 -8.51 -8.01 -0.05
N GLU A 356 -8.92 -9.27 0.11
CA GLU A 356 -10.29 -9.72 -0.26
C GLU A 356 -11.39 -8.96 0.49
N ARG A 357 -11.08 -8.40 1.66
CA ARG A 357 -12.01 -7.58 2.44
C ARG A 357 -12.27 -6.23 1.81
N ARG A 358 -11.38 -5.75 0.95
CA ARG A 358 -11.42 -4.40 0.35
C ARG A 358 -11.74 -4.41 -1.12
N ILE A 359 -11.21 -5.37 -1.89
CA ILE A 359 -11.42 -5.44 -3.34
C ILE A 359 -12.73 -6.10 -3.74
N CYS A 360 -13.45 -6.76 -2.82
CA CYS A 360 -14.71 -7.40 -3.19
C CYS A 360 -15.78 -7.40 -2.10
N SER A 361 -17.03 -7.47 -2.56
CA SER A 361 -18.21 -7.58 -1.72
C SER A 361 -18.22 -8.91 -0.96
N LYS A 362 -18.94 -8.95 0.16
CA LYS A 362 -19.08 -10.17 0.97
C LYS A 362 -19.66 -11.34 0.17
N SER A 363 -20.58 -11.06 -0.77
CA SER A 363 -21.18 -12.08 -1.64
C SER A 363 -20.17 -12.63 -2.64
N GLU A 364 -19.41 -11.75 -3.32
CA GLU A 364 -18.39 -12.18 -4.29
C GLU A 364 -17.28 -13.00 -3.62
N ARG A 365 -16.87 -12.59 -2.41
CA ARG A 365 -15.89 -13.34 -1.62
C ARG A 365 -16.35 -14.77 -1.33
N LYS A 366 -17.61 -14.94 -0.94
CA LYS A 366 -18.21 -16.26 -0.68
C LYS A 366 -18.26 -17.11 -1.95
N GLU A 367 -18.69 -16.53 -3.05
CA GLU A 367 -18.81 -17.20 -4.36
C GLU A 367 -17.45 -17.64 -4.91
N SER A 368 -16.41 -16.83 -4.72
CA SER A 368 -15.04 -17.12 -5.20
C SER A 368 -14.36 -18.30 -4.50
N SER A 369 -14.87 -18.79 -3.36
CA SER A 369 -14.21 -19.81 -2.53
C SER A 369 -14.03 -21.17 -3.22
N ARG A 370 -14.98 -21.58 -4.09
CA ARG A 370 -14.94 -22.78 -4.94
C ARG A 370 -14.27 -24.02 -4.30
N LEU A 371 -14.61 -24.33 -3.06
CA LEU A 371 -13.88 -25.28 -2.20
C LEU A 371 -13.72 -26.69 -2.79
N LEU A 372 -14.66 -27.15 -3.62
CA LEU A 372 -14.66 -28.48 -4.24
C LEU A 372 -13.95 -28.54 -5.61
N GLN A 373 -13.35 -27.43 -6.07
CA GLN A 373 -12.69 -27.35 -7.37
C GLN A 373 -11.18 -27.57 -7.27
N SER A 374 -10.55 -27.92 -8.40
CA SER A 374 -9.09 -28.06 -8.49
C SER A 374 -8.37 -26.76 -8.10
N GLN A 375 -7.11 -26.87 -7.65
CA GLN A 375 -6.31 -25.71 -7.24
C GLN A 375 -6.24 -24.64 -8.34
N ARG A 376 -5.98 -25.02 -9.60
CA ARG A 376 -5.99 -24.11 -10.75
C ARG A 376 -7.32 -23.35 -10.91
N LYS A 377 -8.46 -24.02 -10.71
CA LYS A 377 -9.79 -23.38 -10.78
C LYS A 377 -10.07 -22.46 -9.59
N ARG A 378 -9.51 -22.75 -8.41
CA ARG A 378 -9.58 -21.89 -7.22
C ARG A 378 -8.74 -20.62 -7.40
N LYS A 379 -7.47 -20.75 -7.81
CA LYS A 379 -6.61 -19.62 -8.22
C LYS A 379 -7.25 -18.80 -9.35
N ARG A 380 -7.83 -19.50 -10.34
CA ARG A 380 -8.92 -19.09 -11.25
C ARG A 380 -9.86 -18.02 -10.67
N ALA A 381 -10.64 -18.46 -9.70
CA ALA A 381 -11.70 -17.66 -9.11
C ALA A 381 -11.16 -16.52 -8.23
N LYS A 382 -10.02 -16.73 -7.58
CA LYS A 382 -9.43 -15.77 -6.66
C LYS A 382 -8.74 -14.61 -7.37
N SER A 383 -7.96 -14.89 -8.42
CA SER A 383 -7.45 -13.86 -9.34
C SER A 383 -8.56 -13.05 -10.01
N LYS A 384 -9.76 -13.62 -10.21
CA LYS A 384 -10.91 -12.88 -10.77
C LYS A 384 -11.33 -11.72 -9.87
N LEU A 385 -11.08 -11.78 -8.56
CA LEU A 385 -11.37 -10.67 -7.64
C LEU A 385 -10.55 -9.43 -7.99
N VAL A 386 -9.25 -9.62 -8.26
CA VAL A 386 -8.34 -8.56 -8.73
C VAL A 386 -8.74 -8.11 -10.13
N TRP A 387 -8.99 -9.05 -11.05
CA TRP A 387 -9.44 -8.71 -12.40
C TRP A 387 -10.74 -7.90 -12.43
N ASN A 388 -11.69 -8.15 -11.52
CA ASN A 388 -12.93 -7.36 -11.47
C ASN A 388 -12.65 -5.87 -11.19
N GLN A 389 -11.60 -5.56 -10.43
CA GLN A 389 -11.12 -4.19 -10.22
C GLN A 389 -10.52 -3.64 -11.52
N ILE A 390 -9.61 -4.40 -12.12
CA ILE A 390 -8.93 -4.03 -13.38
C ILE A 390 -9.95 -3.68 -14.48
N GLN A 391 -10.92 -4.57 -14.67
CA GLN A 391 -11.97 -4.44 -15.65
C GLN A 391 -12.90 -3.24 -15.36
N TYR A 392 -13.28 -3.02 -14.10
CA TYR A 392 -14.17 -1.93 -13.73
C TYR A 392 -13.53 -0.56 -14.02
N ILE A 393 -12.26 -0.37 -13.65
CA ILE A 393 -11.52 0.86 -13.92
C ILE A 393 -11.34 1.05 -15.43
N ALA A 394 -10.97 0.00 -16.16
CA ALA A 394 -10.78 0.08 -17.60
C ALA A 394 -12.05 0.45 -18.36
N GLU A 395 -13.18 -0.15 -18.03
CA GLU A 395 -14.47 0.18 -18.66
C GLU A 395 -14.92 1.62 -18.34
N LEU A 396 -14.65 2.12 -17.14
CA LEU A 396 -14.90 3.51 -16.78
C LEU A 396 -14.11 4.49 -17.66
N LEU A 397 -12.79 4.30 -17.72
CA LEU A 397 -11.88 5.17 -18.46
C LEU A 397 -12.12 5.07 -19.96
N ASP A 398 -12.33 3.87 -20.50
CA ASP A 398 -12.72 3.68 -21.89
C ASP A 398 -14.01 4.42 -22.21
N ALA A 399 -15.06 4.32 -21.37
CA ALA A 399 -16.31 5.05 -21.57
C ALA A 399 -16.10 6.57 -21.62
N LYS A 400 -15.14 7.10 -20.86
CA LYS A 400 -14.75 8.52 -20.85
C LYS A 400 -13.83 8.94 -21.99
N GLY A 401 -13.30 7.99 -22.77
CA GLY A 401 -12.37 8.32 -23.85
C GLY A 401 -10.93 8.49 -23.40
N LEU A 402 -10.59 7.88 -22.27
CA LEU A 402 -9.28 7.93 -21.65
C LEU A 402 -8.55 6.58 -21.81
N PRO A 403 -7.22 6.57 -21.70
CA PRO A 403 -6.43 5.34 -21.62
C PRO A 403 -6.94 4.41 -20.51
N ALA A 404 -7.45 3.25 -20.89
CA ALA A 404 -8.15 2.36 -19.95
C ALA A 404 -7.20 1.59 -19.01
N TRP A 405 -5.94 1.46 -19.41
CA TRP A 405 -5.01 0.49 -18.84
C TRP A 405 -3.79 1.12 -18.19
N ASP A 406 -3.70 2.45 -18.11
CA ASP A 406 -2.41 3.15 -17.94
C ASP A 406 -2.14 3.61 -16.51
N ILE A 407 -3.16 3.69 -15.64
CA ILE A 407 -2.98 4.08 -14.23
C ILE A 407 -2.92 2.90 -13.26
N GLN A 408 -3.20 1.69 -13.70
CA GLN A 408 -3.46 0.57 -12.78
C GLN A 408 -2.18 -0.23 -12.51
N CYS A 409 -1.84 -0.50 -11.25
CA CYS A 409 -0.70 -1.35 -10.90
C CYS A 409 -0.94 -2.18 -9.62
N ILE A 410 0.05 -2.97 -9.21
CA ILE A 410 0.03 -3.66 -7.91
C ILE A 410 0.37 -2.66 -6.80
N GLY A 411 -0.44 -2.62 -5.74
CA GLY A 411 -0.07 -2.00 -4.47
C GLY A 411 -0.52 -2.92 -3.34
N SER A 412 0.24 -3.99 -3.10
CA SER A 412 -0.27 -5.21 -2.46
C SER A 412 -0.83 -5.02 -1.07
N ASP A 413 -0.26 -4.06 -0.32
CA ASP A 413 -0.50 -3.84 1.10
C ASP A 413 -0.11 -5.07 1.95
N PHE A 414 0.78 -5.91 1.42
CA PHE A 414 1.31 -7.06 2.13
C PHE A 414 2.05 -6.64 3.41
N ASP A 415 1.80 -7.41 4.46
CA ASP A 415 2.17 -7.14 5.85
C ASP A 415 1.49 -5.92 6.52
N GLY A 416 0.62 -5.18 5.82
CA GLY A 416 -0.20 -4.06 6.34
C GLY A 416 -1.48 -4.48 7.10
N GLY A 417 -1.56 -5.72 7.59
CA GLY A 417 -2.76 -6.24 8.27
C GLY A 417 -3.88 -6.69 7.32
N VAL A 418 -3.54 -6.97 6.06
CA VAL A 418 -4.46 -7.42 5.01
C VAL A 418 -4.94 -8.87 5.20
N ASN A 419 -6.14 -9.16 4.70
CA ASN A 419 -6.65 -10.52 4.50
C ASN A 419 -6.48 -10.87 3.01
N VAL A 420 -5.38 -11.53 2.71
CA VAL A 420 -4.90 -11.67 1.34
C VAL A 420 -5.86 -12.43 0.45
N VAL A 421 -5.79 -12.16 -0.85
CA VAL A 421 -6.44 -12.98 -1.87
C VAL A 421 -5.94 -14.42 -1.75
N ASN A 422 -6.83 -15.32 -1.34
CA ASN A 422 -6.50 -16.71 -1.07
C ASN A 422 -5.77 -17.34 -2.27
N HIS A 423 -4.70 -18.09 -1.99
CA HIS A 423 -3.76 -18.66 -2.95
C HIS A 423 -2.71 -17.72 -3.53
N PHE A 424 -2.76 -16.43 -3.19
CA PHE A 424 -1.75 -15.41 -3.51
C PHE A 424 -1.35 -14.73 -2.18
N TRP A 425 -0.72 -15.52 -1.31
CA TRP A 425 -0.55 -15.14 0.09
C TRP A 425 0.65 -14.25 0.34
N THR A 426 1.64 -14.32 -0.54
CA THR A 426 2.92 -13.62 -0.42
C THR A 426 3.36 -13.13 -1.80
N SER A 427 4.35 -12.23 -1.84
CA SER A 427 4.91 -11.71 -3.10
C SER A 427 5.42 -12.82 -4.03
N LYS A 428 5.79 -13.99 -3.47
CA LYS A 428 6.18 -15.18 -4.24
C LYS A 428 5.17 -15.58 -5.31
N GLU A 429 3.89 -15.33 -5.07
CA GLU A 429 2.83 -15.74 -5.98
C GLU A 429 2.52 -14.71 -7.09
N PHE A 430 3.22 -13.57 -7.18
CA PHE A 430 2.96 -12.55 -8.21
C PHE A 430 3.09 -13.06 -9.66
N PRO A 431 4.09 -13.86 -10.06
CA PRO A 431 4.15 -14.41 -11.42
C PRO A 431 2.93 -15.29 -11.74
N ASP A 432 2.48 -16.09 -10.77
CA ASP A 432 1.30 -16.94 -10.92
C ASP A 432 0.00 -16.12 -10.93
N LEU A 433 -0.07 -15.02 -10.18
CA LEU A 433 -1.16 -14.05 -10.28
C LEU A 433 -1.23 -13.45 -11.68
N GLY A 434 -0.10 -12.99 -12.22
CA GLY A 434 0.02 -12.47 -13.58
C GLY A 434 -0.52 -13.45 -14.63
N ASN A 435 -0.06 -14.71 -14.61
CA ASN A 435 -0.56 -15.77 -15.50
C ASN A 435 -2.08 -15.96 -15.42
N HIS A 436 -2.64 -15.87 -14.21
CA HIS A 436 -4.07 -16.01 -13.99
C HIS A 436 -4.87 -14.77 -14.43
N LEU A 437 -4.31 -13.57 -14.28
CA LEU A 437 -4.87 -12.32 -14.77
C LEU A 437 -4.85 -12.26 -16.29
N GLU A 438 -3.78 -12.72 -16.94
CA GLU A 438 -3.65 -12.76 -18.41
C GLU A 438 -4.74 -13.62 -19.03
N TYR A 439 -5.07 -14.76 -18.39
CA TYR A 439 -6.21 -15.54 -18.80
C TYR A 439 -7.54 -14.76 -18.76
N HIS A 440 -7.76 -13.93 -17.72
CA HIS A 440 -8.98 -13.14 -17.61
C HIS A 440 -9.00 -12.00 -18.63
N ALA A 441 -7.84 -11.37 -18.88
CA ALA A 441 -7.66 -10.37 -19.94
C ALA A 441 -7.95 -10.97 -21.33
N ALA A 442 -7.42 -12.15 -21.63
CA ALA A 442 -7.67 -12.84 -22.89
C ALA A 442 -9.16 -13.13 -23.10
N LYS A 443 -9.85 -13.60 -22.05
CA LYS A 443 -11.30 -13.83 -22.11
C LYS A 443 -12.10 -12.54 -22.24
N PHE A 444 -11.65 -11.46 -21.64
CA PHE A 444 -12.29 -10.16 -21.79
C PHE A 444 -12.13 -9.63 -23.22
N MET A 445 -10.90 -9.61 -23.75
CA MET A 445 -10.62 -9.13 -25.11
C MET A 445 -11.33 -9.96 -26.18
N GLU A 446 -11.38 -11.28 -26.05
CA GLU A 446 -12.17 -12.16 -26.93
C GLU A 446 -13.65 -11.75 -27.02
N LEU A 447 -14.22 -11.22 -25.94
CA LEU A 447 -15.64 -10.89 -25.85
C LEU A 447 -15.94 -9.40 -26.10
N LYS A 448 -15.01 -8.51 -25.78
CA LYS A 448 -15.28 -7.07 -25.60
C LYS A 448 -14.37 -6.15 -26.40
N GLN A 449 -13.37 -6.66 -27.10
CA GLN A 449 -12.41 -5.81 -27.82
C GLN A 449 -13.06 -4.84 -28.81
N GLU A 450 -14.13 -5.24 -29.50
CA GLU A 450 -14.84 -4.36 -30.44
C GLU A 450 -15.69 -3.28 -29.76
N GLU A 451 -16.04 -3.46 -28.49
CA GLU A 451 -16.75 -2.46 -27.68
C GLU A 451 -15.81 -1.36 -27.17
N LEU A 452 -14.50 -1.65 -27.07
CA LEU A 452 -13.50 -0.68 -26.64
C LEU A 452 -13.14 0.31 -27.75
N LYS A 453 -12.76 1.53 -27.33
CA LYS A 453 -12.16 2.51 -28.24
C LYS A 453 -10.87 1.96 -28.85
N PRO A 454 -10.54 2.30 -30.12
CA PRO A 454 -9.42 1.69 -30.83
C PRO A 454 -8.07 1.70 -30.10
N PHE A 455 -7.74 2.80 -29.41
CA PHE A 455 -6.48 2.92 -28.67
C PHE A 455 -6.42 2.08 -27.38
N ASN A 456 -7.57 1.62 -26.88
CA ASN A 456 -7.67 0.72 -25.71
C ASN A 456 -7.67 -0.77 -26.11
N ARG A 457 -7.57 -1.11 -27.40
CA ARG A 457 -7.56 -2.49 -27.89
C ARG A 457 -6.15 -3.10 -27.81
N LEU A 458 -5.65 -3.26 -26.59
CA LEU A 458 -4.33 -3.84 -26.32
C LEU A 458 -4.36 -5.38 -26.27
N SER A 459 -3.20 -6.03 -26.43
CA SER A 459 -3.12 -7.47 -26.23
C SER A 459 -3.29 -7.83 -24.75
N PRO A 460 -3.83 -9.02 -24.42
CA PRO A 460 -3.95 -9.48 -23.04
C PRO A 460 -2.63 -9.43 -22.26
N GLU A 461 -1.53 -9.78 -22.92
CA GLU A 461 -0.19 -9.79 -22.34
C GLU A 461 0.26 -8.36 -21.98
N LEU A 462 0.05 -7.40 -22.88
CA LEU A 462 0.42 -6.00 -22.62
C LEU A 462 -0.44 -5.37 -21.51
N ILE A 463 -1.73 -5.69 -21.43
CA ILE A 463 -2.61 -5.23 -20.34
C ILE A 463 -2.05 -5.69 -18.98
N ILE A 464 -1.60 -6.94 -18.91
CA ILE A 464 -1.06 -7.48 -17.67
C ILE A 464 0.36 -7.00 -17.40
N ASP A 465 1.24 -6.89 -18.39
CA ASP A 465 2.57 -6.29 -18.21
C ASP A 465 2.47 -4.85 -17.69
N LYS A 466 1.48 -4.08 -18.17
CA LYS A 466 1.13 -2.75 -17.64
C LYS A 466 0.77 -2.78 -16.17
N PHE A 467 -0.16 -3.65 -15.79
CA PHE A 467 -0.58 -3.82 -14.40
C PHE A 467 0.55 -4.34 -13.48
N MET A 468 1.38 -5.26 -13.96
CA MET A 468 2.40 -5.91 -13.15
C MET A 468 3.64 -5.03 -12.94
N GLY A 469 3.90 -4.04 -13.80
CA GLY A 469 5.04 -3.14 -13.61
C GLY A 469 5.11 -1.91 -14.50
N LEU A 470 4.74 -1.99 -15.79
CA LEU A 470 5.07 -0.89 -16.73
C LEU A 470 4.40 0.44 -16.37
N ASN A 471 3.19 0.42 -15.81
CA ASN A 471 2.53 1.66 -15.40
C ASN A 471 3.22 2.31 -14.18
N ALA A 472 3.65 1.51 -13.20
CA ALA A 472 4.39 2.01 -12.06
C ALA A 472 5.78 2.54 -12.49
N GLU A 473 6.44 1.86 -13.42
CA GLU A 473 7.70 2.30 -14.02
C GLU A 473 7.55 3.63 -14.76
N SER A 474 6.51 3.78 -15.60
CA SER A 474 6.21 5.05 -16.28
C SER A 474 5.97 6.18 -15.29
N PHE A 475 5.12 5.92 -14.28
CA PHE A 475 4.83 6.89 -13.23
C PHE A 475 6.09 7.35 -12.51
N ILE A 476 6.94 6.43 -12.05
CA ILE A 476 8.17 6.79 -11.31
C ILE A 476 9.14 7.60 -12.19
N ASN A 477 9.24 7.30 -13.48
CA ASN A 477 10.13 8.03 -14.39
C ASN A 477 9.64 9.45 -14.69
N GLU A 478 8.32 9.63 -14.78
CA GLU A 478 7.66 10.90 -15.10
C GLU A 478 7.45 11.78 -13.87
N ALA A 479 7.27 11.18 -12.69
CA ALA A 479 7.06 11.85 -11.42
C ALA A 479 8.36 12.49 -10.90
N ARG A 480 8.70 13.66 -11.45
CA ARG A 480 9.83 14.51 -11.02
C ARG A 480 9.34 15.76 -10.29
#